data_AF-A0A956IVV8-F1
#
_entry.id   AF-A0A956IVV8-F1
#
_cell.length_a   1.000
_cell.length_b   1.000
_cell.length_c   1.000
_cell.angle_alpha   90.00
_cell.angle_beta   90.00
_cell.angle_gamma   90.00
#
_symmetry.space_group_name_H-M   'P 1'
#
loop_
_entity.id
_entity.type
_entity.pdbx_description
1 polymer ?
#
loop_
_entity_poly.entity_id
_entity_poly.type
_entity_poly.pdbx_seq_one_letter_code
_entity_poly.pdbx_strand_id
1 'polypeptide(L)'
;MNPCLVVQRLAIGSVPPTDGCTRRVNPPEVEAIRFVYGVGDEPTELPAGSCFRPVYSISIPVARLGGLDLDDIYEFDAALMLITLQERARQRRWAMRLEFDVIQTHESATSAELYVEAPTGVSMTLLGHTGYGMPNPGGGRTLKIATGLVHTPEGVLRLAGPYQLLFRDVDPRFSGFVGVESPVQLLKIGLSEYEFES
;
A
#
# COMPACT_ATOMS: atom_id res chain seq x y z
N MET A 1 3.48 -17.22 6.92
CA MET A 1 4.03 -16.58 5.70
C MET A 1 3.31 -15.26 5.55
N ASN A 2 4.02 -14.15 5.37
CA ASN A 2 3.38 -12.86 5.19
C ASN A 2 2.61 -12.83 3.87
N PRO A 3 1.39 -12.25 3.82
CA PRO A 3 0.68 -12.05 2.57
C PRO A 3 1.50 -11.14 1.64
N CYS A 4 1.60 -11.53 0.36
CA CYS A 4 2.34 -10.80 -0.65
C CYS A 4 1.43 -10.48 -1.83
N LEU A 5 1.33 -9.19 -2.17
CA LEU A 5 0.70 -8.71 -3.40
C LEU A 5 1.78 -8.60 -4.49
N VAL A 6 1.49 -9.15 -5.66
CA VAL A 6 2.35 -9.01 -6.84
C VAL A 6 1.63 -8.18 -7.89
N VAL A 7 2.23 -7.07 -8.30
CA VAL A 7 1.75 -6.25 -9.41
C VAL A 7 2.65 -6.47 -10.61
N GLN A 8 2.05 -7.00 -11.67
CA GLN A 8 2.72 -7.36 -12.92
C GLN A 8 3.33 -6.14 -13.60
N ARG A 9 4.54 -6.31 -14.14
CA ARG A 9 5.18 -5.32 -15.03
C ARG A 9 4.37 -5.12 -16.30
N LEU A 10 4.57 -3.98 -16.96
CA LEU A 10 3.96 -3.67 -18.25
C LEU A 10 4.57 -4.55 -19.35
N ALA A 11 3.72 -5.04 -20.26
CA ALA A 11 4.14 -5.90 -21.37
C ALA A 11 4.90 -5.16 -22.48
N ILE A 12 4.89 -3.82 -22.48
CA ILE A 12 5.49 -2.99 -23.53
C ILE A 12 6.75 -2.34 -22.97
N GLY A 13 7.90 -2.71 -23.52
CA GLY A 13 9.22 -2.21 -23.10
C GLY A 13 10.29 -3.30 -23.28
N SER A 14 11.55 -2.90 -23.42
CA SER A 14 12.66 -3.82 -23.67
C SER A 14 12.86 -4.79 -22.50
N VAL A 15 12.80 -6.10 -22.78
CA VAL A 15 13.37 -7.14 -21.92
C VAL A 15 14.88 -6.85 -21.82
N PRO A 16 15.45 -6.68 -20.61
CA PRO A 16 16.88 -6.40 -20.50
C PRO A 16 17.69 -7.57 -21.07
N PRO A 17 18.82 -7.29 -21.75
CA PRO A 17 19.73 -8.34 -22.18
C PRO A 17 20.29 -9.07 -20.94
N THR A 18 20.32 -10.40 -21.01
CA THR A 18 20.85 -11.28 -19.96
C THR A 18 22.36 -11.34 -20.05
N ASP A 19 23.02 -10.31 -19.55
CA ASP A 19 24.50 -10.23 -19.52
C ASP A 19 25.08 -11.02 -18.33
N GLY A 20 24.25 -11.78 -17.61
CA GLY A 20 24.61 -12.53 -16.41
C GLY A 20 24.83 -11.68 -15.16
N CYS A 21 24.57 -10.37 -15.24
CA CYS A 21 24.70 -9.43 -14.12
C CYS A 21 23.33 -8.92 -13.66
N THR A 22 23.16 -8.76 -12.35
CA THR A 22 21.95 -8.16 -11.77
C THR A 22 21.98 -6.65 -11.95
N ARG A 23 20.92 -6.11 -12.56
CA ARG A 23 20.71 -4.67 -12.73
C ARG A 23 19.92 -4.11 -11.56
N ARG A 24 20.42 -3.01 -10.98
CA ARG A 24 19.71 -2.31 -9.90
C ARG A 24 18.85 -1.18 -10.45
N VAL A 25 17.59 -1.13 -10.01
CA VAL A 25 16.67 0.00 -10.22
C VAL A 25 16.41 0.70 -8.89
N ASN A 26 15.90 1.93 -8.96
CA ASN A 26 15.49 2.68 -7.77
C ASN A 26 14.41 1.92 -6.97
N PRO A 27 14.37 2.05 -5.64
CA PRO A 27 13.33 1.44 -4.81
C PRO A 27 11.93 1.99 -5.17
N PRO A 28 10.86 1.27 -4.82
CA PRO A 28 9.50 1.79 -4.94
C PRO A 28 9.35 3.08 -4.13
N GLU A 29 8.87 4.15 -4.78
CA GLU A 29 8.55 5.41 -4.12
C GLU A 29 7.09 5.37 -3.66
N VAL A 30 6.84 5.66 -2.37
CA VAL A 30 5.49 5.84 -1.83
C VAL A 30 5.22 7.35 -1.79
N GLU A 31 4.22 7.81 -2.53
CA GLU A 31 3.85 9.23 -2.62
C GLU A 31 2.92 9.65 -1.47
N ALA A 32 1.99 8.77 -1.11
CA ALA A 32 1.00 9.04 -0.08
C ALA A 32 0.56 7.78 0.65
N ILE A 33 0.31 7.93 1.95
CA ILE A 33 -0.38 6.96 2.79
C ILE A 33 -1.72 7.57 3.16
N ARG A 34 -2.80 6.80 3.01
CA ARG A 34 -4.15 7.26 3.36
C ARG A 34 -4.85 6.30 4.29
N PHE A 35 -5.42 6.86 5.35
CA PHE A 35 -6.42 6.19 6.19
C PHE A 35 -7.77 6.49 5.59
N VAL A 36 -8.42 5.49 5.00
CA VAL A 36 -9.68 5.67 4.28
C VAL A 36 -10.79 5.01 5.08
N TYR A 37 -11.73 5.83 5.52
CA TYR A 37 -12.92 5.44 6.24
C TYR A 37 -14.12 5.55 5.32
N GLY A 38 -14.99 4.55 5.37
CA GLY A 38 -16.15 4.52 4.51
C GLY A 38 -17.24 3.60 5.02
N VAL A 39 -18.32 3.59 4.26
CA VAL A 39 -19.55 2.84 4.55
C VAL A 39 -19.88 1.92 3.38
N GLY A 40 -20.84 1.01 3.59
CA GLY A 40 -21.39 0.16 2.54
C GLY A 40 -22.60 0.82 1.88
N ASP A 41 -23.03 0.25 0.76
CA ASP A 41 -24.29 0.64 0.10
C ASP A 41 -25.47 0.48 1.08
N GLU A 42 -25.54 -0.68 1.76
CA GLU A 42 -26.57 -0.99 2.75
C GLU A 42 -26.23 -0.42 4.15
N PRO A 43 -27.15 0.26 4.84
CA PRO A 43 -26.86 0.92 6.11
C PRO A 43 -26.43 0.00 7.26
N THR A 44 -27.06 -1.18 7.37
CA THR A 44 -26.90 -2.07 8.51
C THR A 44 -25.86 -3.18 8.30
N GLU A 45 -25.42 -3.38 7.06
CA GLU A 45 -24.45 -4.41 6.69
C GLU A 45 -23.01 -3.89 6.79
N LEU A 46 -22.07 -4.79 7.11
CA LEU A 46 -20.66 -4.43 7.11
C LEU A 46 -20.21 -4.11 5.67
N PRO A 47 -19.50 -2.99 5.45
CA PRO A 47 -18.98 -2.66 4.12
C PRO A 47 -18.06 -3.76 3.60
N ALA A 48 -18.18 -4.14 2.33
CA ALA A 48 -17.37 -5.21 1.75
C ALA A 48 -16.90 -4.86 0.32
N GLY A 49 -15.66 -5.21 -0.01
CA GLY A 49 -15.13 -5.18 -1.38
C GLY A 49 -15.58 -3.98 -2.23
N SER A 50 -16.39 -4.24 -3.25
CA SER A 50 -16.89 -3.27 -4.23
C SER A 50 -18.03 -2.37 -3.75
N CYS A 51 -18.70 -2.70 -2.64
CA CYS A 51 -19.76 -1.87 -2.05
C CYS A 51 -19.21 -0.81 -1.07
N PHE A 52 -17.90 -0.84 -0.79
CA PHE A 52 -17.25 0.17 0.04
C PHE A 52 -17.24 1.54 -0.67
N ARG A 53 -17.79 2.54 0.02
CA ARG A 53 -17.82 3.95 -0.41
C ARG A 53 -16.96 4.77 0.54
N PRO A 54 -15.78 5.25 0.10
CA PRO A 54 -14.98 6.19 0.88
C PRO A 54 -15.80 7.42 1.26
N VAL A 55 -15.73 7.84 2.52
CA VAL A 55 -16.41 9.04 3.04
C VAL A 55 -15.39 10.02 3.62
N TYR A 56 -14.46 9.53 4.42
CA TYR A 56 -13.38 10.33 5.00
C TYR A 56 -12.03 9.73 4.63
N SER A 57 -11.09 10.59 4.23
CA SER A 57 -9.71 10.18 3.98
C SER A 57 -8.77 11.16 4.65
N ILE A 58 -7.83 10.62 5.40
CA ILE A 58 -6.73 11.36 5.99
C ILE A 58 -5.48 10.91 5.24
N SER A 59 -4.77 11.87 4.64
CA SER A 59 -3.57 11.61 3.86
C SER A 59 -2.37 12.11 4.63
N ILE A 60 -1.39 11.23 4.88
CA ILE A 60 -0.06 11.63 5.33
C ILE A 60 0.82 11.75 4.08
N PRO A 61 1.32 12.96 3.76
CA PRO A 61 2.26 13.13 2.67
C PRO A 61 3.60 12.48 3.02
N VAL A 62 4.14 11.68 2.11
CA VAL A 62 5.47 11.10 2.27
C VAL A 62 6.46 12.07 1.64
N ALA A 63 6.85 13.12 2.38
CA ALA A 63 7.68 14.20 1.84
C ALA A 63 9.12 13.78 1.53
N ARG A 64 9.62 12.77 2.25
CA ARG A 64 10.84 11.97 1.98
C ARG A 64 10.61 10.56 2.54
N LEU A 65 11.38 9.58 2.07
CA LEU A 65 11.43 8.26 2.69
C LEU A 65 12.18 8.36 4.01
N GLY A 66 11.42 8.74 5.02
CA GLY A 66 11.80 9.04 6.39
C GLY A 66 10.71 9.98 6.90
N GLY A 67 10.07 9.64 8.02
CA GLY A 67 8.83 10.24 8.51
C GLY A 67 8.90 11.77 8.67
N LEU A 68 7.82 12.42 9.13
CA LEU A 68 7.95 13.82 9.54
C LEU A 68 8.82 13.94 10.82
N ASP A 69 9.11 12.81 11.47
CA ASP A 69 9.91 12.66 12.70
C ASP A 69 11.25 11.91 12.50
N LEU A 70 11.91 11.58 13.61
CA LEU A 70 13.23 10.94 13.66
C LEU A 70 13.19 9.40 13.66
N ASP A 71 12.02 8.78 13.81
CA ASP A 71 11.90 7.33 14.00
C ASP A 71 11.37 6.55 12.78
N ASP A 72 11.02 7.30 11.72
CA ASP A 72 10.57 6.80 10.43
C ASP A 72 9.26 5.99 10.51
N ILE A 73 8.39 6.30 11.47
CA ILE A 73 7.06 5.70 11.63
C ILE A 73 6.00 6.71 11.19
N TYR A 74 5.07 6.27 10.34
CA TYR A 74 3.93 7.08 9.97
C TYR A 74 2.77 6.81 10.94
N GLU A 75 2.48 7.79 11.79
CA GLU A 75 1.57 7.62 12.92
C GLU A 75 0.26 8.39 12.77
N PHE A 76 -0.84 7.71 13.06
CA PHE A 76 -2.16 8.32 13.21
C PHE A 76 -3.05 7.40 14.05
N ASP A 77 -3.75 7.92 15.07
CA ASP A 77 -4.70 7.13 15.87
C ASP A 77 -5.97 6.82 15.07
N ALA A 78 -5.80 5.87 14.14
CA ALA A 78 -6.82 5.45 13.22
C ALA A 78 -7.94 4.67 13.91
N ALA A 79 -7.60 4.00 15.02
CA ALA A 79 -8.52 3.21 15.83
C ALA A 79 -9.52 4.13 16.55
N LEU A 80 -9.04 5.18 17.22
CA LEU A 80 -9.89 6.17 17.88
C LEU A 80 -10.78 6.92 16.88
N MET A 81 -10.26 7.24 15.69
CA MET A 81 -11.07 7.84 14.63
C MET A 81 -12.21 6.90 14.19
N LEU A 82 -11.95 5.60 14.04
CA LEU A 82 -13.00 4.62 13.71
C LEU A 82 -14.08 4.56 14.81
N ILE A 83 -13.66 4.52 16.08
CA ILE A 83 -14.58 4.55 17.24
C ILE A 83 -15.46 5.79 17.16
N THR A 84 -14.84 6.96 16.98
CA THR A 84 -15.54 8.25 16.91
C THR A 84 -16.59 8.28 15.79
N LEU A 85 -16.25 7.77 14.61
CA LEU A 85 -17.18 7.68 13.48
C LEU A 85 -18.34 6.73 13.78
N GLN A 86 -18.06 5.57 14.36
CA GLN A 86 -19.08 4.57 14.72
C GLN A 86 -20.05 5.08 15.80
N GLU A 87 -19.55 5.84 16.77
CA GLU A 87 -20.36 6.42 17.84
C GLU A 87 -21.26 7.56 17.36
N ARG A 88 -20.77 8.39 16.44
CA ARG A 88 -21.49 9.57 15.93
C ARG A 88 -22.44 9.24 14.78
N ALA A 89 -22.08 8.31 13.89
CA ALA A 89 -22.84 7.98 12.69
C ALA A 89 -23.43 6.56 12.77
N ARG A 90 -24.24 6.31 13.81
CA ARG A 90 -24.79 4.99 14.19
C ARG A 90 -25.72 4.33 13.17
N GLN A 91 -26.25 5.11 12.23
CA GLN A 91 -27.16 4.61 11.19
C GLN A 91 -26.43 3.84 10.08
N ARG A 92 -25.10 3.91 10.05
CA ARG A 92 -24.26 3.23 9.06
C ARG A 92 -23.22 2.36 9.76
N ARG A 93 -22.89 1.22 9.17
CA ARG A 93 -21.67 0.49 9.52
C ARG A 93 -20.47 1.09 8.81
N TRP A 94 -19.39 1.22 9.57
CA TRP A 94 -18.14 1.81 9.10
C TRP A 94 -17.07 0.75 8.92
N ALA A 95 -16.21 0.99 7.95
CA ALA A 95 -14.99 0.24 7.73
C ALA A 95 -13.84 1.20 7.47
N MET A 96 -12.62 0.71 7.70
CA MET A 96 -11.39 1.40 7.40
C MET A 96 -10.48 0.50 6.56
N ARG A 97 -9.66 1.11 5.71
CA ARG A 97 -8.48 0.49 5.09
C ARG A 97 -7.34 1.49 4.97
N LEU A 98 -6.13 0.97 4.83
CA LEU A 98 -4.99 1.76 4.38
C LEU A 98 -4.95 1.77 2.85
N GLU A 99 -4.55 2.89 2.27
CA GLU A 99 -4.18 2.99 0.86
C GLU A 99 -2.78 3.59 0.72
N PHE A 100 -1.98 3.02 -0.18
CA PHE A 100 -0.66 3.52 -0.56
C PHE A 100 -0.68 3.89 -2.04
N ASP A 101 -0.22 5.08 -2.38
CA ASP A 101 0.09 5.41 -3.77
C ASP A 101 1.58 5.16 -4.01
N VAL A 102 1.89 4.17 -4.84
CA VAL A 102 3.26 3.76 -5.18
C VAL A 102 3.57 4.20 -6.60
N ILE A 103 4.65 4.96 -6.77
CA ILE A 103 5.13 5.40 -8.08
C ILE A 103 6.06 4.34 -8.65
N GLN A 104 5.78 3.95 -9.90
CA GLN A 104 6.71 3.22 -10.74
C GLN A 104 7.17 4.12 -11.88
N THR A 105 8.48 4.28 -12.00
CA THR A 105 9.10 4.91 -13.17
C THR A 105 8.88 4.03 -14.40
N HIS A 106 9.08 4.58 -15.59
CA HIS A 106 9.02 3.79 -16.82
C HIS A 106 9.94 2.57 -16.77
N GLU A 107 11.18 2.76 -16.29
CA GLU A 107 12.18 1.70 -16.18
C GLU A 107 11.73 0.56 -15.28
N SER A 108 11.24 0.84 -14.07
CA SER A 108 10.80 -0.22 -13.15
C SER A 108 9.51 -0.87 -13.64
N ALA A 109 8.58 -0.08 -14.18
CA ALA A 109 7.31 -0.56 -14.71
C ALA A 109 7.47 -1.57 -15.86
N THR A 110 8.52 -1.47 -16.69
CA THR A 110 8.73 -2.40 -17.82
C THR A 110 9.69 -3.55 -17.51
N SER A 111 10.55 -3.40 -16.50
CA SER A 111 11.62 -4.38 -16.25
C SER A 111 11.32 -5.34 -15.09
N ALA A 112 10.52 -4.93 -14.11
CA ALA A 112 10.32 -5.67 -12.87
C ALA A 112 8.87 -5.63 -12.37
N GLU A 113 8.46 -6.71 -11.70
CA GLU A 113 7.22 -6.75 -10.95
C GLU A 113 7.39 -6.00 -9.62
N LEU A 114 6.30 -5.44 -9.10
CA LEU A 114 6.27 -4.92 -7.73
C LEU A 114 5.78 -6.01 -6.79
N TYR A 115 6.58 -6.30 -5.77
CA TYR A 115 6.20 -7.15 -4.66
C TYR A 115 5.94 -6.27 -3.44
N VAL A 116 4.79 -6.47 -2.80
CA VAL A 116 4.44 -5.81 -1.54
C VAL A 116 4.12 -6.87 -0.51
N GLU A 117 4.89 -6.91 0.58
CA GLU A 117 4.61 -7.75 1.74
C GLU A 117 3.97 -6.90 2.84
N ALA A 118 2.87 -7.41 3.39
CA ALA A 118 2.17 -6.80 4.50
C ALA A 118 2.47 -7.51 5.83
N PRO A 119 2.14 -6.89 6.98
CA PRO A 119 2.10 -7.58 8.25
C PRO A 119 1.26 -8.86 8.20
N THR A 120 1.59 -9.83 9.06
CA THR A 120 0.89 -11.12 9.09
C THR A 120 -0.62 -10.93 9.27
N GLY A 121 -1.41 -11.57 8.39
CA GLY A 121 -2.87 -11.51 8.43
C GLY A 121 -3.50 -10.30 7.73
N VAL A 122 -2.69 -9.39 7.16
CA VAL A 122 -3.17 -8.26 6.37
C VAL A 122 -3.23 -8.63 4.90
N SER A 123 -4.43 -8.66 4.32
CA SER A 123 -4.59 -8.81 2.88
C SER A 123 -4.36 -7.48 2.16
N MET A 124 -3.87 -7.55 0.92
CA MET A 124 -3.69 -6.38 0.06
C MET A 124 -4.29 -6.62 -1.32
N THR A 125 -4.73 -5.55 -1.96
CA THR A 125 -5.26 -5.56 -3.32
C THR A 125 -4.83 -4.29 -4.06
N LEU A 126 -4.72 -4.40 -5.38
CA LEU A 126 -4.52 -3.24 -6.23
C LEU A 126 -5.89 -2.64 -6.57
N LEU A 127 -6.07 -1.35 -6.29
CA LEU A 127 -7.28 -0.61 -6.65
C LEU A 127 -7.20 -0.07 -8.08
N GLY A 128 -8.34 -0.07 -8.76
CA GLY A 128 -8.48 0.44 -10.13
C GLY A 128 -9.05 -0.62 -11.08
N HIS A 129 -9.82 -0.16 -12.07
CA HIS A 129 -10.58 -1.04 -12.97
C HIS A 129 -9.71 -1.91 -13.89
N THR A 130 -8.47 -1.48 -14.14
CA THR A 130 -7.58 -2.11 -15.10
C THR A 130 -6.60 -3.09 -14.46
N GLY A 131 -6.39 -3.00 -13.14
CA GLY A 131 -5.31 -3.75 -12.47
C GLY A 131 -3.89 -3.34 -12.91
N TYR A 132 -3.75 -2.23 -13.65
CA TYR A 132 -2.46 -1.77 -14.19
C TYR A 132 -1.99 -0.43 -13.63
N GLY A 133 -2.75 0.20 -12.72
CA GLY A 133 -2.47 1.54 -12.21
C GLY A 133 -2.90 2.66 -13.16
N MET A 134 -2.63 3.89 -12.72
CA MET A 134 -2.86 5.11 -13.49
C MET A 134 -1.57 5.52 -14.21
N PRO A 135 -1.56 5.73 -15.53
CA PRO A 135 -0.36 6.14 -16.25
C PRO A 135 0.05 7.58 -15.88
N ASN A 136 1.36 7.80 -15.76
CA ASN A 136 1.96 9.11 -15.51
C ASN A 136 2.66 9.64 -16.76
N PRO A 137 2.81 10.97 -16.90
CA PRO A 137 3.72 11.55 -17.88
C PRO A 137 5.12 10.92 -17.78
N GLY A 138 5.75 10.62 -18.91
CA GLY A 138 7.06 9.95 -18.93
C GLY A 138 7.00 8.41 -18.95
N GLY A 139 5.81 7.81 -19.08
CA GLY A 139 5.67 6.37 -19.34
C GLY A 139 5.74 5.46 -18.10
N GLY A 140 5.75 6.06 -16.91
CA GLY A 140 5.55 5.37 -15.63
C GLY A 140 4.09 5.25 -15.25
N ARG A 141 3.82 4.87 -14.00
CA ARG A 141 2.46 4.76 -13.45
C ARG A 141 2.41 4.92 -11.94
N THR A 142 1.25 5.31 -11.43
CA THR A 142 0.89 5.29 -10.01
C THR A 142 0.01 4.07 -9.73
N LEU A 143 0.43 3.26 -8.76
CA LEU A 143 -0.29 2.09 -8.27
C LEU A 143 -0.96 2.44 -6.93
N LYS A 144 -2.28 2.30 -6.86
CA LYS A 144 -3.01 2.49 -5.61
C LYS A 144 -3.24 1.14 -4.95
N ILE A 145 -2.47 0.82 -3.93
CA ILE A 145 -2.54 -0.44 -3.19
C ILE A 145 -3.38 -0.23 -1.94
N ALA A 146 -4.25 -1.17 -1.59
CA ALA A 146 -5.09 -1.06 -0.41
C ALA A 146 -5.09 -2.32 0.42
N THR A 147 -5.21 -2.18 1.74
CA THR A 147 -5.43 -3.32 2.63
C THR A 147 -6.87 -3.84 2.52
N GLY A 148 -7.11 -5.03 3.08
CA GLY A 148 -8.45 -5.49 3.41
C GLY A 148 -9.18 -4.49 4.32
N LEU A 149 -10.51 -4.50 4.23
CA LEU A 149 -11.37 -3.70 5.09
C LEU A 149 -11.39 -4.27 6.51
N VAL A 150 -11.32 -3.38 7.49
CA VAL A 150 -11.46 -3.70 8.91
C VAL A 150 -12.61 -2.91 9.51
N HIS A 151 -13.30 -3.51 10.48
CA HIS A 151 -14.57 -2.99 11.02
C HIS A 151 -14.52 -2.70 12.51
N THR A 152 -13.43 -3.08 13.19
CA THR A 152 -13.25 -2.88 14.63
C THR A 152 -11.93 -2.19 14.90
N PRO A 153 -11.79 -1.51 16.05
CA PRO A 153 -10.54 -0.88 16.45
C PRO A 153 -9.37 -1.88 16.51
N GLU A 154 -9.59 -3.09 17.01
CA GLU A 154 -8.58 -4.15 17.03
C GLU A 154 -8.22 -4.62 15.62
N GLY A 155 -9.17 -4.57 14.69
CA GLY A 155 -8.92 -4.79 13.28
C GLY A 155 -8.02 -3.71 12.69
N VAL A 156 -8.25 -2.44 13.03
CA VAL A 156 -7.38 -1.33 12.63
C VAL A 156 -5.97 -1.53 13.14
N LEU A 157 -5.79 -1.84 14.43
CA LEU A 157 -4.46 -2.07 15.00
C LEU A 157 -3.69 -3.23 14.35
N ARG A 158 -4.39 -4.23 13.81
CA ARG A 158 -3.75 -5.32 13.03
C ARG A 158 -3.18 -4.87 11.69
N LEU A 159 -3.57 -3.71 11.17
CA LEU A 159 -2.98 -3.11 9.97
C LEU A 159 -1.65 -2.38 10.26
N ALA A 160 -1.27 -2.21 11.53
CA ALA A 160 -0.03 -1.56 11.91
C ALA A 160 1.19 -2.48 11.67
N GLY A 161 2.37 -1.87 11.61
CA GLY A 161 3.64 -2.56 11.48
C GLY A 161 4.31 -2.36 10.12
N PRO A 162 5.30 -3.22 9.79
CA PRO A 162 6.14 -3.03 8.62
C PRO A 162 5.49 -3.57 7.33
N TYR A 163 5.46 -2.74 6.31
CA TYR A 163 5.21 -3.10 4.91
C TYR A 163 6.52 -3.02 4.14
N GLN A 164 6.79 -4.02 3.31
CA GLN A 164 8.00 -4.08 2.49
C GLN A 164 7.62 -4.04 1.01
N LEU A 165 8.20 -3.11 0.28
CA LEU A 165 8.00 -2.95 -1.15
C LEU A 165 9.33 -3.15 -1.85
N LEU A 166 9.35 -3.92 -2.93
CA LEU A 166 10.55 -4.07 -3.77
C LEU A 166 10.17 -4.35 -5.23
N PHE A 167 11.04 -3.94 -6.15
CA PHE A 167 10.95 -4.35 -7.54
C PHE A 167 11.86 -5.55 -7.80
N ARG A 168 11.33 -6.59 -8.45
CA ARG A 168 12.13 -7.75 -8.88
C ARG A 168 11.55 -8.38 -10.14
N ASP A 169 12.41 -8.95 -10.99
CA ASP A 169 11.99 -9.67 -12.20
C ASP A 169 11.66 -11.15 -11.98
N VAL A 170 11.91 -11.65 -10.77
CA VAL A 170 11.60 -13.01 -10.30
C VAL A 170 11.03 -12.96 -8.89
N ASP A 171 10.29 -14.00 -8.49
CA ASP A 171 9.73 -14.13 -7.14
C ASP A 171 10.83 -13.96 -6.07
N PRO A 172 10.62 -13.13 -5.02
CA PRO A 172 11.57 -12.95 -3.93
C PRO A 172 12.04 -14.24 -3.27
N ARG A 173 11.19 -15.28 -3.28
CA ARG A 173 11.43 -16.60 -2.71
C ARG A 173 12.26 -17.51 -3.63
N PHE A 174 12.44 -17.11 -4.89
CA PHE A 174 13.27 -17.84 -5.84
C PHE A 174 14.75 -17.66 -5.50
N SER A 175 15.49 -18.77 -5.45
CA SER A 175 16.90 -18.82 -5.08
C SER A 175 17.87 -18.82 -6.27
N GLY A 176 17.37 -18.68 -7.50
CA GLY A 176 18.20 -18.61 -8.71
C GLY A 176 18.63 -17.20 -9.06
N PHE A 177 19.11 -17.02 -10.29
CA PHE A 177 19.58 -15.72 -10.79
C PHE A 177 18.46 -14.68 -10.84
N VAL A 178 18.81 -13.44 -10.48
CA VAL A 178 17.93 -12.26 -10.48
C VAL A 178 18.51 -11.28 -11.48
N GLY A 179 17.75 -10.94 -12.53
CA GLY A 179 18.20 -10.02 -13.56
C GLY A 179 17.98 -8.56 -13.17
N VAL A 180 16.91 -8.27 -12.44
CA VAL A 180 16.57 -6.91 -12.00
C VAL A 180 16.09 -6.92 -10.56
N GLU A 181 16.64 -6.04 -9.73
CA GLU A 181 16.20 -5.85 -8.34
C GLU A 181 16.28 -4.38 -7.92
N SER A 182 15.52 -4.01 -6.89
CA SER A 182 15.70 -2.76 -6.15
C SER A 182 16.10 -3.03 -4.71
N PRO A 183 16.65 -2.03 -3.98
CA PRO A 183 16.60 -2.04 -2.52
C PRO A 183 15.16 -2.21 -2.02
N VAL A 184 15.02 -2.79 -0.82
CA VAL A 184 13.73 -2.89 -0.14
C VAL A 184 13.34 -1.51 0.39
N GLN A 185 12.15 -1.05 0.02
CA GLN A 185 11.49 0.08 0.67
C GLN A 185 10.69 -0.42 1.86
N LEU A 186 11.09 0.01 3.06
CA LEU A 186 10.37 -0.28 4.29
C LEU A 186 9.43 0.89 4.61
N LEU A 187 8.19 0.56 4.96
CA LEU A 187 7.16 1.50 5.41
C LEU A 187 6.64 1.01 6.77
N LYS A 188 6.87 1.78 7.83
CA LYS A 188 6.35 1.44 9.17
C LYS A 188 5.12 2.28 9.46
N ILE A 189 4.01 1.64 9.81
CA ILE A 189 2.75 2.32 10.11
C ILE A 189 2.39 2.12 11.59
N GLY A 190 2.20 3.22 12.31
CA GLY A 190 1.63 3.27 13.66
C GLY A 190 0.16 3.71 13.60
N LEU A 191 -0.73 3.01 14.32
CA LEU A 191 -2.19 3.22 14.22
C LEU A 191 -2.89 3.52 15.55
N SER A 192 -2.11 3.70 16.62
CA SER A 192 -2.60 3.87 18.00
C SER A 192 -2.32 5.23 18.60
N GLU A 193 -1.44 6.02 17.97
CA GLU A 193 -0.91 7.27 18.52
C GLU A 193 -0.83 8.30 17.40
N TYR A 194 -0.82 9.59 17.76
CA TYR A 194 -0.56 10.68 16.83
C TYR A 194 0.92 11.05 16.87
N GLU A 195 1.50 11.36 15.69
CA GLU A 195 2.92 11.66 15.44
C GLU A 195 3.56 12.76 16.32
N PHE A 196 2.79 13.47 17.16
CA PHE A 196 3.26 14.59 18.00
C PHE A 196 2.82 14.52 19.47
N GLU A 197 2.31 13.38 19.94
CA GLU A 197 1.83 13.23 21.33
C GLU A 197 2.87 12.66 22.31
N SER A 198 4.15 12.61 21.93
CA SER A 198 5.26 12.11 22.77
C SER A 198 5.93 13.15 23.67
#